data_AF-A0A7R7XUF9-F1
#
_entry.id   AF-A0A7R7XUF9-F1
#
_cell.length_a   1.000
_cell.length_b   1.000
_cell.length_c   1.000
_cell.angle_alpha   90.00
_cell.angle_beta   90.00
_cell.angle_gamma   90.00
#
_symmetry.space_group_name_H-M   'P 1'
#
loop_
_entity.id
_entity.type
_entity.pdbx_description
1 polymer ?
#
loop_
_entity_poly.entity_id
_entity_poly.type
_entity_poly.pdbx_seq_one_letter_code
_entity_poly.pdbx_strand_id
1 'polypeptide(L)'
;MDEAVSWIQRRAGKQGRYENVDGSRIAAAGQSCGGLLAYTQRSNDAVGFLGIFNSGLLGNTTNAQENLPDGMIIEEPEVIKEVKKPVFYYIGGQGDVAYPAAIADYGNLTGAPKWIGNYPVGHSGTYREPDGGEFGVAAVKWLEWVLKGDKAASKFFARGGAERAGWVCTGSRGLEKMDLYLESWKQVHNEG
;
A
#
# COMPACT_ATOMS: atom_id res chain seq x y z
N MET A 1 -0.91 9.65 -11.07
CA MET A 1 0.18 9.09 -10.24
C MET A 1 1.45 8.84 -11.07
N ASP A 2 1.31 8.38 -12.33
CA ASP A 2 2.44 8.13 -13.24
C ASP A 2 3.38 9.32 -13.44
N GLU A 3 2.86 10.54 -13.52
CA GLU A 3 3.70 11.74 -13.64
C GLU A 3 4.62 11.94 -12.44
N ALA A 4 4.15 11.63 -11.22
CA ALA A 4 4.95 11.73 -10.01
C ALA A 4 6.06 10.67 -9.99
N VAL A 5 5.74 9.43 -10.39
CA VAL A 5 6.72 8.35 -10.56
C VAL A 5 7.78 8.75 -11.58
N SER A 6 7.34 9.21 -12.76
CA SER A 6 8.21 9.66 -13.84
C SER A 6 9.09 10.84 -13.41
N TRP A 7 8.57 11.74 -12.58
CA TRP A 7 9.33 12.86 -12.02
C TRP A 7 10.44 12.37 -11.08
N ILE A 8 10.14 11.41 -10.18
CA ILE A 8 11.13 10.83 -9.27
C ILE A 8 12.24 10.16 -10.08
N GLN A 9 11.90 9.33 -11.06
CA GLN A 9 12.88 8.67 -11.94
C GLN A 9 13.81 9.67 -12.65
N ARG A 10 13.30 10.86 -13.02
CA ARG A 10 14.11 11.91 -13.65
C ARG A 10 14.94 12.75 -12.68
N ARG A 11 14.66 12.73 -11.38
CA ARG A 11 15.24 13.68 -10.40
C ARG A 11 16.10 13.02 -9.35
N ALA A 12 15.76 11.80 -8.93
CA ALA A 12 16.50 11.03 -7.95
C ALA A 12 17.97 10.87 -8.35
N GLY A 13 18.87 10.93 -7.36
CA GLY A 13 20.32 10.81 -7.57
C GLY A 13 20.99 11.98 -8.29
N LYS A 14 20.25 12.98 -8.79
CA LYS A 14 20.85 14.16 -9.43
C LYS A 14 21.40 15.12 -8.40
N GLN A 15 22.61 15.62 -8.65
CA GLN A 15 23.31 16.57 -7.79
C GLN A 15 22.40 17.74 -7.36
N GLY A 16 22.47 18.10 -6.08
CA GLY A 16 21.64 19.13 -5.48
C GLY A 16 20.48 18.55 -4.67
N ARG A 17 19.30 19.18 -4.74
CA ARG A 17 18.20 18.95 -3.80
C ARG A 17 17.74 17.49 -3.66
N TYR A 18 17.94 16.65 -4.68
CA TYR A 18 17.43 15.27 -4.74
C TYR A 18 18.54 14.22 -4.87
N GLU A 19 19.79 14.59 -4.56
CA GLU A 19 20.94 13.69 -4.67
C GLU A 19 20.82 12.45 -3.78
N ASN A 20 20.19 12.61 -2.61
CA ASN A 20 20.02 11.54 -1.62
C ASN A 20 18.69 10.76 -1.79
N VAL A 21 17.94 11.01 -2.87
CA VAL A 21 16.72 10.27 -3.17
C VAL A 21 17.09 9.04 -3.98
N ASP A 22 16.75 7.86 -3.46
CA ASP A 22 16.85 6.59 -4.19
C ASP A 22 15.61 6.42 -5.08
N GLY A 23 15.82 6.53 -6.39
CA GLY A 23 14.75 6.37 -7.40
C GLY A 23 14.53 4.93 -7.84
N SER A 24 15.35 3.98 -7.41
CA SER A 24 15.24 2.56 -7.81
C SER A 24 14.17 1.81 -7.01
N ARG A 25 13.68 2.39 -5.91
CA ARG A 25 12.67 1.80 -5.02
C ARG A 25 11.53 2.77 -4.76
N ILE A 26 10.41 2.55 -5.45
CA ILE A 26 9.22 3.40 -5.36
C ILE A 26 8.04 2.57 -4.83
N ALA A 27 7.32 3.12 -3.85
CA ALA A 27 6.03 2.61 -3.41
C ALA A 27 4.92 3.59 -3.81
N ALA A 28 3.78 3.06 -4.24
CA ALA A 28 2.57 3.84 -4.48
C ALA A 28 1.59 3.59 -3.35
N ALA A 29 1.04 4.65 -2.78
CA ALA A 29 0.08 4.55 -1.69
C ALA A 29 -0.94 5.67 -1.74
N GLY A 30 -2.10 5.42 -1.14
CA GLY A 30 -3.10 6.46 -0.96
C GLY A 30 -4.25 6.04 -0.05
N GLN A 31 -4.96 7.07 0.42
CA GLN A 31 -6.14 6.95 1.25
C GLN A 31 -7.41 7.16 0.43
N SER A 32 -8.47 6.38 0.67
CA SER A 32 -9.76 6.51 -0.03
C SER A 32 -9.57 6.51 -1.57
N CYS A 33 -10.04 7.52 -2.29
CA CYS A 33 -9.82 7.68 -3.73
C CYS A 33 -8.34 7.58 -4.15
N GLY A 34 -7.41 8.02 -3.29
CA GLY A 34 -5.98 7.86 -3.51
C GLY A 34 -5.52 6.40 -3.52
N GLY A 35 -6.22 5.50 -2.82
CA GLY A 35 -5.95 4.06 -2.87
C GLY A 35 -6.34 3.44 -4.21
N LEU A 36 -7.44 3.91 -4.81
CA LEU A 36 -7.80 3.56 -6.19
C LEU A 36 -6.75 4.06 -7.18
N LEU A 37 -6.25 5.28 -7.00
CA LEU A 37 -5.12 5.77 -7.80
C LEU A 37 -3.85 4.94 -7.58
N ALA A 38 -3.59 4.42 -6.38
CA ALA A 38 -2.45 3.53 -6.14
C ALA A 38 -2.59 2.21 -6.92
N TYR A 39 -3.79 1.65 -7.04
CA TYR A 39 -4.03 0.44 -7.83
C TYR A 39 -3.72 0.59 -9.32
N THR A 40 -3.84 1.80 -9.88
CA THR A 40 -3.44 2.06 -11.28
C THR A 40 -1.96 1.76 -11.54
N GLN A 41 -1.13 1.74 -10.49
CA GLN A 41 0.32 1.47 -10.58
C GLN A 41 0.66 -0.03 -10.56
N ARG A 42 -0.33 -0.92 -10.53
CA ARG A 42 -0.13 -2.38 -10.51
C ARG A 42 0.75 -2.87 -11.66
N SER A 43 0.66 -2.24 -12.83
CA SER A 43 1.42 -2.58 -14.05
C SER A 43 2.63 -1.65 -14.29
N ASN A 44 2.90 -0.68 -13.42
CA ASN A 44 4.03 0.24 -13.58
C ASN A 44 5.32 -0.34 -13.00
N ASP A 45 6.21 -0.90 -13.81
CA ASP A 45 7.41 -1.60 -13.36
C ASP A 45 8.35 -0.78 -12.45
N ALA A 46 8.26 0.55 -12.45
CA ALA A 46 9.02 1.39 -11.52
C ALA A 46 8.53 1.33 -10.07
N VAL A 47 7.26 0.95 -9.87
CA VAL A 47 6.62 0.86 -8.55
C VAL A 47 6.69 -0.58 -8.06
N GLY A 48 7.28 -0.82 -6.89
CA GLY A 48 7.44 -2.16 -6.32
C GLY A 48 6.38 -2.57 -5.30
N PHE A 49 5.69 -1.60 -4.69
CA PHE A 49 4.82 -1.88 -3.55
C PHE A 49 3.57 -1.01 -3.58
N LEU A 50 2.44 -1.58 -3.17
CA LEU A 50 1.16 -0.86 -3.05
C LEU A 50 0.73 -0.77 -1.58
N GLY A 51 0.42 0.45 -1.14
CA GLY A 51 -0.16 0.73 0.17
C GLY A 51 -1.58 1.25 0.03
N ILE A 52 -2.56 0.44 0.43
CA ILE A 52 -3.98 0.74 0.27
C ILE A 52 -4.54 1.11 1.63
N PHE A 53 -4.83 2.39 1.85
CA PHE A 53 -5.31 2.89 3.13
C PHE A 53 -6.78 3.29 3.03
N ASN A 54 -7.63 2.78 3.93
CA ASN A 54 -9.08 3.04 3.96
C ASN A 54 -9.71 2.98 2.55
N SER A 55 -9.33 1.97 1.76
CA SER A 55 -9.69 1.88 0.34
C SER A 55 -9.77 0.42 -0.09
N GLY A 56 -10.46 0.19 -1.20
CA GLY A 56 -10.53 -1.08 -1.92
C GLY A 56 -11.16 -0.85 -3.30
N LEU A 57 -11.06 -1.80 -4.22
CA LEU A 57 -11.69 -1.72 -5.54
C LEU A 57 -13.21 -1.85 -5.37
N LEU A 58 -13.91 -0.76 -5.63
CA LEU A 58 -15.29 -0.57 -5.17
C LEU A 58 -16.33 -1.33 -5.99
N GLY A 59 -16.03 -1.70 -7.24
CA GLY A 59 -17.03 -2.23 -8.19
C GLY A 59 -18.31 -1.41 -8.20
N ASN A 60 -19.46 -2.02 -8.53
CA ASN A 60 -20.78 -1.38 -8.47
C ASN A 60 -21.35 -1.26 -7.03
N THR A 61 -20.52 -0.94 -6.02
CA THR A 61 -21.04 -0.66 -4.68
C THR A 61 -21.51 0.79 -4.58
N THR A 62 -22.83 0.99 -4.55
CA THR A 62 -23.47 2.31 -4.58
C THR A 62 -22.99 3.25 -3.48
N ASN A 63 -22.93 2.78 -2.23
CA ASN A 63 -22.64 3.66 -1.08
C ASN A 63 -21.21 4.24 -1.08
N ALA A 64 -20.21 3.47 -1.53
CA ALA A 64 -18.83 3.96 -1.60
C ALA A 64 -18.63 4.83 -2.85
N GLN A 65 -19.24 4.45 -3.98
CA GLN A 65 -19.23 5.24 -5.21
C GLN A 65 -19.88 6.62 -5.06
N GLU A 66 -20.97 6.73 -4.32
CA GLU A 66 -21.69 8.00 -4.07
C GLU A 66 -20.85 9.06 -3.35
N ASN A 67 -19.78 8.66 -2.66
CA ASN A 67 -18.89 9.56 -1.94
C ASN A 67 -17.60 9.91 -2.71
N LEU A 68 -17.49 9.49 -3.98
CA LEU A 68 -16.31 9.75 -4.80
C LEU A 68 -16.45 11.06 -5.59
N PRO A 69 -15.33 11.75 -5.88
CA PRO A 69 -15.34 12.91 -6.75
C PRO A 69 -15.85 12.58 -8.16
N ASP A 70 -16.61 13.50 -8.75
CA ASP A 70 -17.07 13.41 -10.14
C ASP A 70 -15.91 13.18 -11.11
N GLY A 71 -16.13 12.33 -12.11
CA GLY A 71 -15.17 12.06 -13.17
C GLY A 71 -14.03 11.10 -12.78
N MET A 72 -14.05 10.53 -11.57
CA MET A 72 -13.09 9.49 -11.21
C MET A 72 -13.42 8.17 -11.92
N ILE A 73 -12.42 7.61 -12.62
CA ILE A 73 -12.54 6.28 -13.23
C ILE A 73 -12.50 5.25 -12.10
N ILE A 74 -13.58 4.46 -11.98
CA ILE A 74 -13.66 3.32 -11.07
C ILE A 74 -13.38 2.06 -11.87
N GLU A 75 -12.31 1.37 -11.51
CA GLU A 75 -12.00 0.07 -12.12
C GLU A 75 -12.84 -1.03 -11.49
N GLU A 76 -13.20 -2.03 -12.29
CA GLU A 76 -13.91 -3.22 -11.82
C GLU A 76 -13.04 -4.01 -10.82
N PRO A 77 -13.62 -4.64 -9.78
CA PRO A 77 -12.84 -5.35 -8.76
C PRO A 77 -11.95 -6.47 -9.31
N GLU A 78 -12.32 -7.05 -10.45
CA GLU A 78 -11.57 -8.10 -11.13
C GLU A 78 -10.12 -7.72 -11.46
N VAL A 79 -9.81 -6.42 -11.61
CA VAL A 79 -8.45 -5.95 -11.88
C VAL A 79 -7.47 -6.31 -10.76
N ILE A 80 -7.95 -6.67 -9.56
CA ILE A 80 -7.11 -7.20 -8.48
C ILE A 80 -6.28 -8.42 -8.92
N LYS A 81 -6.79 -9.22 -9.86
CA LYS A 81 -6.10 -10.41 -10.40
C LYS A 81 -4.86 -10.04 -11.23
N GLU A 82 -4.79 -8.81 -11.73
CA GLU A 82 -3.66 -8.29 -12.49
C GLU A 82 -2.49 -7.88 -11.58
N VAL A 83 -2.74 -7.63 -10.29
CA VAL A 83 -1.71 -7.21 -9.34
C VAL A 83 -0.70 -8.32 -9.09
N LYS A 84 0.59 -8.06 -9.40
CA LYS A 84 1.71 -8.99 -9.20
C LYS A 84 2.74 -8.51 -8.17
N LYS A 85 2.40 -7.48 -7.40
CA LYS A 85 3.30 -6.79 -6.47
C LYS A 85 2.78 -6.89 -5.05
N PRO A 86 3.66 -6.81 -4.03
CA PRO A 86 3.22 -6.82 -2.65
C PRO A 86 2.20 -5.70 -2.34
N VAL A 87 1.12 -6.05 -1.63
CA VAL A 87 0.05 -5.10 -1.25
C VAL A 87 -0.20 -5.12 0.25
N PHE A 88 -0.27 -3.94 0.85
CA PHE A 88 -0.54 -3.76 2.28
C PHE A 88 -1.80 -2.92 2.47
N TYR A 89 -2.78 -3.49 3.16
CA TYR A 89 -4.09 -2.89 3.40
C TYR A 89 -4.20 -2.40 4.85
N TYR A 90 -4.54 -1.13 5.03
CA TYR A 90 -4.71 -0.48 6.34
C TYR A 90 -6.14 0.07 6.44
N ILE A 91 -7.00 -0.61 7.18
CA ILE A 91 -8.45 -0.37 7.10
C ILE A 91 -9.00 0.09 8.46
N GLY A 92 -9.99 0.98 8.44
CA GLY A 92 -10.62 1.54 9.64
C GLY A 92 -11.53 0.59 10.43
N GLY A 93 -11.45 -0.73 10.19
CA GLY A 93 -12.38 -1.72 10.72
C GLY A 93 -13.76 -1.66 10.07
N GLN A 94 -14.74 -2.35 10.67
CA GLN A 94 -16.08 -2.50 10.08
C GLN A 94 -16.86 -1.18 9.86
N GLY A 95 -16.50 -0.12 10.58
CA GLY A 95 -17.07 1.22 10.40
C GLY A 95 -16.46 2.00 9.23
N ASP A 96 -15.48 1.44 8.53
CA ASP A 96 -14.92 2.00 7.31
C ASP A 96 -15.77 1.60 6.09
N VAL A 97 -16.21 2.59 5.31
CA VAL A 97 -17.01 2.35 4.10
C VAL A 97 -16.26 1.50 3.05
N ALA A 98 -14.92 1.50 3.09
CA ALA A 98 -14.08 0.70 2.21
C ALA A 98 -13.81 -0.72 2.74
N TYR A 99 -14.24 -1.05 3.97
CA TYR A 99 -13.96 -2.34 4.58
C TYR A 99 -14.40 -3.54 3.72
N PRO A 100 -15.64 -3.60 3.19
CA PRO A 100 -16.07 -4.74 2.38
C PRO A 100 -15.20 -4.93 1.13
N ALA A 101 -14.87 -3.82 0.44
CA ALA A 101 -14.03 -3.84 -0.75
C ALA A 101 -12.60 -4.29 -0.43
N ALA A 102 -11.99 -3.76 0.64
CA ALA A 102 -10.64 -4.14 1.05
C ALA A 102 -10.52 -5.63 1.43
N ILE A 103 -11.53 -6.17 2.13
CA ILE A 103 -11.57 -7.59 2.49
C ILE A 103 -11.71 -8.46 1.23
N ALA A 104 -12.54 -8.05 0.26
CA ALA A 104 -12.68 -8.74 -1.03
C ALA A 104 -11.38 -8.69 -1.85
N ASP A 105 -10.75 -7.53 -1.96
CA ASP A 105 -9.45 -7.35 -2.63
C ASP A 105 -8.39 -8.25 -2.00
N TYR A 106 -8.24 -8.18 -0.68
CA TYR A 106 -7.31 -9.03 0.05
C TYR A 106 -7.62 -10.50 -0.20
N GLY A 107 -8.88 -10.93 -0.21
CA GLY A 107 -9.26 -12.33 -0.49
C GLY A 107 -8.86 -12.78 -1.90
N ASN A 108 -9.14 -11.94 -2.90
CA ASN A 108 -8.97 -12.25 -4.32
C ASN A 108 -7.55 -12.05 -4.87
N LEU A 109 -6.72 -11.27 -4.17
CA LEU A 109 -5.31 -11.08 -4.53
C LEU A 109 -4.53 -12.40 -4.39
N THR A 110 -4.03 -12.95 -5.49
CA THR A 110 -3.27 -14.20 -5.50
C THR A 110 -1.94 -14.01 -6.23
N GLY A 111 -0.92 -14.80 -5.85
CA GLY A 111 0.39 -14.77 -6.50
C GLY A 111 1.35 -13.68 -6.03
N ALA A 112 0.93 -12.77 -5.15
CA ALA A 112 1.78 -11.74 -4.55
C ALA A 112 1.72 -11.78 -3.00
N PRO A 113 2.80 -11.35 -2.31
CA PRO A 113 2.74 -11.12 -0.87
C PRO A 113 1.66 -10.09 -0.51
N LYS A 114 0.92 -10.33 0.56
CA LYS A 114 -0.13 -9.41 1.01
C LYS A 114 -0.28 -9.41 2.52
N TRP A 115 -0.65 -8.25 3.04
CA TRP A 115 -1.01 -8.06 4.45
C TRP A 115 -2.24 -7.17 4.56
N ILE A 116 -3.12 -7.47 5.50
CA ILE A 116 -4.25 -6.63 5.87
C ILE A 116 -4.29 -6.47 7.39
N GLY A 117 -4.60 -5.27 7.85
CA GLY A 117 -4.90 -5.00 9.25
C GLY A 117 -6.05 -4.00 9.37
N ASN A 118 -6.82 -4.17 10.43
CA ASN A 118 -7.94 -3.30 10.75
C ASN A 118 -7.69 -2.59 12.06
N TYR A 119 -7.86 -1.27 12.09
CA TYR A 119 -7.80 -0.48 13.32
C TYR A 119 -9.12 0.29 13.44
N PRO A 120 -9.90 0.16 14.53
CA PRO A 120 -11.33 0.48 14.56
C PRO A 120 -11.62 1.99 14.68
N VAL A 121 -11.22 2.77 13.67
CA VAL A 121 -11.31 4.24 13.63
C VAL A 121 -12.15 4.75 12.45
N GLY A 122 -12.75 3.85 11.67
CA GLY A 122 -13.56 4.18 10.52
C GLY A 122 -12.75 4.76 9.35
N HIS A 123 -13.47 5.27 8.35
CA HIS A 123 -12.88 5.67 7.06
C HIS A 123 -11.86 6.82 7.14
N SER A 124 -12.01 7.71 8.13
CA SER A 124 -11.10 8.84 8.33
C SER A 124 -9.76 8.45 8.92
N GLY A 125 -9.56 7.19 9.34
CA GLY A 125 -8.29 6.74 9.93
C GLY A 125 -7.87 7.55 11.15
N THR A 126 -6.58 7.51 11.47
CA THR A 126 -5.96 8.32 12.54
C THR A 126 -5.17 9.52 11.99
N TYR A 127 -5.37 9.92 10.73
CA TYR A 127 -4.52 10.92 10.05
C TYR A 127 -4.51 12.33 10.68
N ARG A 128 -5.53 12.65 11.48
CA ARG A 128 -5.63 13.94 12.18
C ARG A 128 -4.95 13.93 13.55
N GLU A 129 -4.50 12.77 14.00
CA GLU A 129 -3.75 12.62 15.23
C GLU A 129 -2.29 13.06 15.02
N PRO A 130 -1.57 13.43 16.09
CA PRO A 130 -0.13 13.69 16.01
C PRO A 130 0.60 12.54 15.29
N ASP A 131 1.47 12.89 14.35
CA ASP A 131 2.23 11.96 13.50
C ASP A 131 1.37 10.93 12.73
N GLY A 132 0.07 11.20 12.57
CA GLY A 132 -0.89 10.32 11.91
C GLY A 132 -1.34 9.12 12.76
N GLY A 133 -1.04 9.10 14.06
CA GLY A 133 -1.44 8.04 14.99
C GLY A 133 -0.98 6.64 14.57
N GLU A 134 -1.78 5.62 14.88
CA GLU A 134 -1.42 4.22 14.59
C GLU A 134 -1.29 3.92 13.09
N PHE A 135 -2.08 4.58 12.23
CA PHE A 135 -1.88 4.49 10.78
C PHE A 135 -0.52 5.04 10.35
N GLY A 136 -0.09 6.16 10.93
CA GLY A 136 1.22 6.75 10.68
C GLY A 136 2.36 5.81 11.08
N VAL A 137 2.27 5.22 12.28
CA VAL A 137 3.25 4.23 12.77
C VAL A 137 3.33 3.03 11.82
N ALA A 138 2.18 2.47 11.44
CA ALA A 138 2.13 1.31 10.53
C ALA A 138 2.68 1.67 9.13
N ALA A 139 2.34 2.84 8.59
CA ALA A 139 2.85 3.32 7.31
C ALA A 139 4.37 3.48 7.32
N VAL A 140 4.95 4.06 8.37
CA VAL A 140 6.40 4.21 8.52
C VAL A 140 7.08 2.85 8.61
N LYS A 141 6.56 1.92 9.43
CA LYS A 141 7.12 0.56 9.54
C LYS A 141 7.09 -0.17 8.20
N TRP A 142 6.02 0.02 7.43
CA TRP A 142 5.94 -0.54 6.09
C TRP A 142 7.00 0.03 5.16
N LEU A 143 7.15 1.35 5.09
CA LEU A 143 8.14 2.02 4.24
C LEU A 143 9.60 1.69 4.67
N GLU A 144 9.87 1.62 5.97
CA GLU A 144 11.15 1.16 6.51
C GLU A 144 11.46 -0.27 6.03
N TRP A 145 10.46 -1.16 6.06
CA TRP A 145 10.67 -2.51 5.59
C TRP A 145 10.82 -2.59 4.06
N VAL A 146 9.88 -2.07 3.28
CA VAL A 146 9.82 -2.33 1.84
C VAL A 146 10.78 -1.46 1.03
N LEU A 147 11.04 -0.21 1.47
CA LEU A 147 11.97 0.68 0.76
C LEU A 147 13.38 0.58 1.33
N LYS A 148 13.55 0.46 2.66
CA LYS A 148 14.88 0.44 3.28
C LYS A 148 15.39 -0.97 3.59
N GLY A 149 14.55 -2.00 3.51
CA GLY A 149 14.92 -3.37 3.84
C GLY A 149 15.05 -3.64 5.34
N ASP A 150 14.40 -2.83 6.19
CA ASP A 150 14.49 -2.96 7.64
C ASP A 150 13.75 -4.22 8.14
N LYS A 151 14.52 -5.24 8.54
CA LYS A 151 14.00 -6.50 9.09
C LYS A 151 13.44 -6.37 10.51
N ALA A 152 13.76 -5.31 11.25
CA ALA A 152 13.11 -5.03 12.52
C ALA A 152 11.69 -4.52 12.30
N ALA A 153 11.51 -3.66 11.29
CA ALA A 153 10.19 -3.12 10.92
C ALA A 153 9.23 -4.21 10.42
N SER A 154 9.73 -5.24 9.70
CA SER A 154 8.91 -6.37 9.24
C SER A 154 8.21 -7.14 10.37
N LYS A 155 8.74 -7.10 11.59
CA LYS A 155 8.15 -7.76 12.77
C LYS A 155 6.79 -7.19 13.13
N PHE A 156 6.51 -5.93 12.75
CA PHE A 156 5.18 -5.35 12.89
C PHE A 156 4.14 -6.20 12.15
N PHE A 157 4.43 -6.57 10.90
CA PHE A 157 3.50 -7.27 10.00
C PHE A 157 3.54 -8.79 10.15
N ALA A 158 4.72 -9.36 10.41
CA ALA A 158 4.94 -10.81 10.34
C ALA A 158 5.03 -11.51 11.70
N ARG A 159 5.12 -10.76 12.81
CA ARG A 159 5.39 -11.33 14.15
C ARG A 159 4.56 -10.70 15.27
N GLY A 160 3.27 -10.48 15.00
CA GLY A 160 2.30 -10.08 16.01
C GLY A 160 2.42 -8.61 16.46
N GLY A 161 3.20 -7.77 15.76
CA GLY A 161 3.48 -6.41 16.21
C GLY A 161 2.31 -5.46 15.99
N ALA A 162 1.58 -5.61 14.89
CA ALA A 162 0.36 -4.88 14.63
C ALA A 162 -0.70 -5.17 15.71
N GLU A 163 -0.87 -6.44 16.08
CA GLU A 163 -1.82 -6.88 17.09
C GLU A 163 -1.50 -6.30 18.48
N ARG A 164 -0.21 -6.25 18.83
CA ARG A 164 0.24 -5.57 20.06
C ARG A 164 0.00 -4.05 20.03
N ALA A 165 -0.04 -3.46 18.83
CA ALA A 165 -0.38 -2.06 18.60
C ALA A 165 -1.90 -1.82 18.45
N GLY A 166 -2.75 -2.82 18.74
CA GLY A 166 -4.21 -2.68 18.72
C GLY A 166 -4.85 -2.90 17.35
N TRP A 167 -4.10 -3.34 16.34
CA TRP A 167 -4.68 -3.79 15.08
C TRP A 167 -5.37 -5.14 15.27
N VAL A 168 -6.56 -5.27 14.72
CA VAL A 168 -7.41 -6.45 14.80
C VAL A 168 -7.66 -7.03 13.42
N CYS A 169 -8.18 -8.26 13.37
CA CYS A 169 -8.48 -8.97 12.12
C CYS A 169 -7.33 -8.87 11.11
N THR A 170 -6.11 -9.04 11.62
CA THR A 170 -4.89 -9.02 10.81
C THR A 170 -4.79 -10.30 9.99
N GLY A 171 -4.24 -10.18 8.79
CA GLY A 171 -4.02 -11.31 7.89
C GLY A 171 -2.76 -11.09 7.08
N SER A 172 -2.01 -12.17 6.86
CA SER A 172 -0.83 -12.14 5.99
C SER A 172 -0.74 -13.38 5.12
N ARG A 173 -0.26 -13.24 3.89
CA ARG A 173 0.09 -14.37 3.01
C ARG A 173 1.31 -14.02 2.18
N GLY A 174 2.28 -14.93 2.08
CA GLY A 174 3.45 -14.74 1.23
C GLY A 174 4.50 -13.77 1.78
N LEU A 175 4.35 -13.26 3.00
CA LEU A 175 5.31 -12.31 3.60
C LEU A 175 6.68 -12.96 3.84
N GLU A 176 6.74 -14.29 4.00
CA GLU A 176 7.98 -15.05 4.08
C GLU A 176 8.83 -14.96 2.80
N LYS A 177 8.22 -14.59 1.67
CA LYS A 177 8.89 -14.39 0.39
C LYS A 177 9.33 -12.95 0.15
N MET A 178 9.05 -12.02 1.07
CA MET A 178 9.40 -10.61 0.91
C MET A 178 10.90 -10.37 0.83
N ASP A 179 11.71 -11.12 1.59
CA ASP A 179 13.16 -10.99 1.51
C ASP A 179 13.68 -11.35 0.09
N LEU A 180 13.18 -12.46 -0.49
CA LEU A 180 13.49 -12.85 -1.87
C LEU A 180 12.97 -11.84 -2.89
N TYR A 181 11.76 -11.30 -2.68
CA TYR A 181 11.21 -10.25 -3.55
C TYR A 181 12.11 -9.01 -3.55
N LEU A 182 12.52 -8.53 -2.37
CA LEU A 182 13.41 -7.38 -2.20
C LEU A 182 14.80 -7.62 -2.82
N GLU A 183 15.33 -8.83 -2.71
CA GLU A 183 16.59 -9.21 -3.37
C GLU A 183 16.47 -9.20 -4.89
N SER A 184 15.41 -9.81 -5.45
CA SER A 184 15.16 -9.79 -6.89
C SER A 184 14.97 -8.37 -7.43
N TRP A 185 14.30 -7.49 -6.65
CA TRP A 185 14.10 -6.09 -7.02
C TRP A 185 15.43 -5.36 -7.15
N LYS A 186 16.34 -5.56 -6.19
CA LYS A 186 17.69 -4.97 -6.21
C LYS A 186 18.49 -5.42 -7.43
N GLN A 187 18.38 -6.69 -7.83
CA GLN A 187 19.08 -7.20 -9.02
C GLN A 187 18.59 -6.51 -10.30
N VAL A 188 17.27 -6.37 -10.46
CA VAL A 188 16.70 -5.74 -11.66
C VAL A 188 16.96 -4.22 -11.72
N HIS A 189 17.05 -3.54 -10.57
CA HIS A 189 17.03 -2.08 -10.51
C HIS A 189 18.34 -1.41 -10.02
N ASN A 190 19.37 -2.17 -9.62
CA ASN A 190 20.69 -1.63 -9.24
C ASN A 190 21.80 -1.91 -10.27
N GLU A 191 21.50 -2.50 -11.44
CA GLU A 191 22.46 -2.67 -12.55
C GLU A 191 22.57 -1.41 -13.46
N GLY A 192 22.34 -0.21 -12.91
CA GLY A 192 22.36 1.07 -13.64
C GLY A 192 23.36 2.07 -13.08
#